data_AF-A0A2S4ZQK6-F1
#
_entry.id   AF-A0A2S4ZQK6-F1
#
_cell.length_a   1.000
_cell.length_b   1.000
_cell.length_c   1.000
_cell.angle_alpha   90.00
_cell.angle_beta   90.00
_cell.angle_gamma   90.00
#
_symmetry.space_group_name_H-M   'P 1'
#
loop_
_entity.id
_entity.type
_entity.pdbx_description
1 polymer ?
#
loop_
_entity_poly.entity_id
_entity_poly.type
_entity_poly.pdbx_seq_one_letter_code
_entity_poly.pdbx_strand_id
1 'polypeptide(L)'
;MMRRVGQLLAGAVLLVAAAGCGGDSDNDKGGGVPYGAQTCSDYVGRLSDGERWDAAEELLIQAKGIDGTDGDRSPATSSIEAFEQALGETCDRGSSDDLLATVADELYASNAAFYSY
;
A
#
# COMPACT_ATOMS: atom_id res chain seq x y z
N MET A 1 -2.38 -26.47 -36.72
CA MET A 1 -3.64 -25.91 -37.24
C MET A 1 -4.80 -26.49 -36.43
N MET A 2 -5.32 -25.78 -35.42
CA MET A 2 -6.67 -26.03 -34.87
C MET A 2 -7.27 -24.69 -34.42
N ARG A 3 -8.59 -24.62 -34.55
CA ARG A 3 -9.42 -23.47 -34.91
C ARG A 3 -9.71 -22.49 -33.76
N ARG A 4 -9.73 -21.19 -34.09
CA ARG A 4 -10.43 -20.14 -33.33
C ARG A 4 -11.94 -20.30 -33.50
N VAL A 5 -12.66 -20.44 -32.39
CA VAL A 5 -14.12 -20.29 -32.23
C VAL A 5 -14.30 -19.93 -30.74
N GLY A 6 -15.04 -18.93 -30.28
CA GLY A 6 -15.94 -17.97 -30.87
C GLY A 6 -16.42 -17.06 -29.73
N GLN A 7 -16.79 -15.83 -30.08
CA GLN A 7 -17.30 -14.78 -29.19
C GLN A 7 -18.61 -15.20 -28.50
N LEU A 8 -18.87 -14.66 -27.31
CA LEU A 8 -20.23 -14.28 -26.88
C LEU A 8 -20.15 -13.13 -25.87
N LEU A 9 -20.66 -11.98 -26.31
CA LEU A 9 -21.02 -10.82 -25.50
C LEU A 9 -22.23 -11.17 -24.64
N ALA A 10 -22.14 -10.90 -23.34
CA ALA A 10 -23.26 -10.67 -22.44
C ALA A 10 -22.73 -9.64 -21.42
N GLY A 11 -23.33 -8.49 -21.17
CA GLY A 11 -24.74 -8.12 -21.27
C GLY A 11 -25.21 -7.72 -19.87
N ALA A 12 -25.80 -6.54 -19.77
CA ALA A 12 -26.58 -5.96 -18.67
C ALA A 12 -25.87 -5.05 -17.65
N VAL A 13 -26.25 -3.78 -17.79
CA VAL A 13 -26.16 -2.63 -16.90
C VAL A 13 -26.89 -2.89 -15.58
N LEU A 14 -26.34 -2.42 -14.46
CA LEU A 14 -27.10 -2.05 -13.26
C LEU A 14 -26.76 -0.61 -12.87
N LEU A 15 -27.69 0.29 -13.19
CA LEU A 15 -27.84 1.60 -12.57
C LEU A 15 -28.41 1.36 -11.17
N VAL A 16 -27.63 1.63 -10.12
CA VAL A 16 -28.18 1.88 -8.79
C VAL A 16 -28.06 3.38 -8.54
N ALA A 17 -29.15 4.08 -8.82
CA ALA A 17 -29.41 5.39 -8.27
C ALA A 17 -29.87 5.20 -6.82
N ALA A 18 -28.98 5.47 -5.87
CA ALA A 18 -29.38 5.77 -4.50
C ALA A 18 -29.13 7.27 -4.28
N ALA A 19 -30.24 8.02 -4.25
CA ALA A 19 -30.27 9.35 -3.70
C ALA A 19 -30.05 9.23 -2.18
N GLY A 20 -28.80 9.40 -1.76
CA GLY A 20 -28.43 9.73 -0.39
C GLY A 20 -27.91 11.16 -0.39
N CYS A 21 -28.75 12.08 0.08
CA CYS A 21 -28.38 13.47 0.33
C CYS A 21 -27.87 13.57 1.77
N GLY A 22 -26.70 14.18 1.93
CA GLY A 22 -25.95 14.35 3.17
C GLY A 22 -24.49 14.09 2.84
N GLY A 23 -23.62 15.06 2.62
CA GLY A 23 -23.59 16.45 3.07
C GLY A 23 -22.10 16.70 3.31
N ASP A 24 -21.47 17.39 2.36
CA ASP A 24 -20.08 17.84 2.32
C ASP A 24 -19.01 16.73 2.40
N SER A 25 -18.71 16.15 1.24
CA SER A 25 -17.51 15.36 0.96
C SER A 25 -16.59 16.15 0.03
N ASP A 26 -15.95 17.18 0.57
CA ASP A 26 -14.84 17.88 -0.09
C ASP A 26 -13.52 17.38 0.52
N ASN A 27 -13.10 16.22 0.04
CA ASN A 27 -11.69 15.85 0.00
C ASN A 27 -11.45 15.18 -1.34
N ASP A 28 -11.39 16.01 -2.39
CA ASP A 28 -10.68 15.75 -3.64
C ASP A 28 -9.21 15.41 -3.33
N LYS A 29 -8.95 14.21 -2.78
CA LYS A 29 -7.67 13.55 -2.98
C LYS A 29 -7.79 12.84 -4.31
N GLY A 30 -7.36 13.53 -5.38
CA GLY A 30 -7.18 12.90 -6.68
C GLY A 30 -6.53 11.54 -6.48
N GLY A 31 -7.13 10.49 -7.05
CA GLY A 31 -6.78 9.10 -6.79
C GLY A 31 -5.28 8.84 -6.93
N GLY A 32 -4.56 8.98 -5.82
CA GLY A 32 -3.15 8.69 -5.71
C GLY A 32 -2.97 7.19 -5.77
N VAL A 33 -1.93 6.74 -6.48
CA VAL A 33 -1.54 5.34 -6.45
C VAL A 33 -1.20 4.99 -4.99
N PRO A 34 -1.83 3.97 -4.39
CA PRO A 34 -1.53 3.58 -3.00
C PRO A 34 -0.04 3.28 -2.87
N TYR A 35 0.58 3.63 -1.74
CA TYR A 35 2.03 3.51 -1.58
C TYR A 35 2.52 2.08 -1.82
N GLY A 36 1.78 1.06 -1.40
CA GLY A 36 2.11 -0.34 -1.66
C GLY A 36 2.21 -0.76 -3.13
N ALA A 37 1.60 0.00 -4.06
CA ALA A 37 1.69 -0.23 -5.50
C ALA A 37 2.81 0.58 -6.18
N GLN A 38 3.55 1.40 -5.43
CA GLN A 38 4.74 2.09 -5.91
C GLN A 38 5.98 1.19 -5.79
N THR A 39 7.06 1.57 -6.47
CA THR A 39 8.31 0.81 -6.47
C THR A 39 9.34 1.37 -5.49
N CYS A 40 10.37 0.59 -5.16
CA CYS A 40 11.51 1.06 -4.38
C CYS A 40 12.20 2.29 -5.00
N SER A 41 12.25 2.41 -6.33
CA SER A 41 12.80 3.60 -6.99
C SER A 41 11.97 4.87 -6.78
N ASP A 42 10.64 4.73 -6.69
CA ASP A 42 9.75 5.85 -6.36
C ASP A 42 9.97 6.30 -4.92
N TYR A 43 10.08 5.36 -3.98
CA TYR A 43 10.29 5.63 -2.56
C TYR A 43 11.59 6.39 -2.27
N VAL A 44 12.71 5.91 -2.82
CA VAL A 44 14.02 6.53 -2.58
C VAL A 44 14.20 7.81 -3.39
N GLY A 45 13.71 7.82 -4.64
CA GLY A 45 14.08 8.84 -5.63
C GLY A 45 13.03 9.90 -5.93
N ARG A 46 11.76 9.68 -5.59
CA ARG A 46 10.65 10.59 -5.97
C ARG A 46 9.85 11.11 -4.78
N LEU A 47 9.65 10.28 -3.76
CA LEU A 47 8.91 10.69 -2.57
C LEU A 47 9.72 11.68 -1.72
N SER A 48 9.04 12.71 -1.21
CA SER A 48 9.59 13.60 -0.18
C SER A 48 9.71 12.89 1.17
N ASP A 49 10.45 13.46 2.12
CA ASP A 49 10.62 12.89 3.47
C ASP A 49 9.26 12.66 4.17
N GLY A 50 8.32 13.59 4.00
CA GLY A 50 6.97 13.45 4.56
C GLY A 50 6.17 12.32 3.89
N GLU A 51 6.27 12.19 2.57
CA GLU A 51 5.59 11.10 1.85
C GLU A 51 6.21 9.73 2.14
N ARG A 52 7.53 9.67 2.36
CA ARG A 52 8.20 8.44 2.82
C ARG A 52 7.72 8.03 4.21
N TRP A 53 7.62 8.99 5.11
CA TRP A 53 7.07 8.75 6.45
C TRP A 53 5.63 8.23 6.39
N ASP A 54 4.76 8.90 5.62
CA ASP A 54 3.36 8.49 5.44
C ASP A 54 3.26 7.09 4.81
N ALA A 55 4.11 6.79 3.82
CA ALA A 55 4.20 5.46 3.21
C ALA A 55 4.64 4.40 4.22
N ALA A 56 5.66 4.68 5.03
CA ALA A 56 6.16 3.76 6.04
C ALA A 56 5.10 3.44 7.10
N GLU A 57 4.36 4.44 7.57
CA GLU A 57 3.24 4.24 8.51
C GLU A 57 2.15 3.37 7.88
N GLU A 58 1.69 3.69 6.66
CA GLU A 58 0.64 2.96 5.99
C GLU A 58 1.02 1.49 5.74
N LEU A 59 2.24 1.26 5.22
CA LEU A 59 2.76 -0.08 4.93
C LEU A 59 2.94 -0.92 6.19
N LEU A 60 3.42 -0.32 7.28
CA LEU A 60 3.57 -1.01 8.55
C LEU A 60 2.21 -1.41 9.13
N ILE A 61 1.19 -0.55 9.03
CA ILE A 61 -0.18 -0.89 9.44
C ILE A 61 -0.72 -2.06 8.60
N GLN A 62 -0.53 -2.03 7.29
CA GLN A 62 -0.99 -3.11 6.40
C GLN A 62 -0.30 -4.44 6.73
N ALA A 63 1.03 -4.44 6.88
CA ALA A 63 1.79 -5.64 7.22
C ALA A 63 1.36 -6.24 8.57
N LYS A 64 1.12 -5.41 9.60
CA LYS A 64 0.57 -5.84 10.90
C LYS A 64 -0.87 -6.36 10.80
N GLY A 65 -1.69 -5.75 9.94
CA GLY A 65 -3.07 -6.18 9.70
C GLY A 65 -3.14 -7.56 9.06
N ILE A 66 -2.19 -7.91 8.19
CA ILE A 66 -2.06 -9.24 7.57
C ILE A 66 -1.75 -10.32 8.62
N ASP A 67 -0.92 -10.03 9.63
CA ASP A 67 -0.58 -10.95 10.72
C ASP A 67 -1.70 -11.09 11.78
N GLY A 68 -2.75 -10.27 11.71
CA GLY A 68 -3.91 -10.34 12.59
C GLY A 68 -3.65 -9.88 14.03
N THR A 69 -2.49 -9.25 14.28
CA THR A 69 -2.03 -8.88 15.62
C THR A 69 -2.55 -7.52 16.10
N ASP A 70 -2.78 -6.53 15.22
CA ASP A 70 -3.26 -5.19 15.62
C ASP A 70 -3.73 -4.36 14.40
N GLY A 71 -4.72 -4.83 13.62
CA GLY A 71 -5.15 -4.18 12.38
C GLY A 71 -5.63 -2.72 12.48
N ASP A 72 -5.90 -2.21 13.68
CA ASP A 72 -6.48 -0.87 13.92
C ASP A 72 -5.66 0.04 14.83
N ARG A 73 -4.52 -0.41 15.38
CA ARG A 73 -3.70 0.43 16.29
C ARG A 73 -2.56 1.09 15.53
N SER A 74 -2.58 2.43 15.45
CA SER A 74 -1.44 3.20 14.93
C SER A 74 -0.15 2.74 15.60
N PRO A 75 0.91 2.42 14.83
CA PRO A 75 2.19 2.05 15.37
C PRO A 75 2.78 3.20 16.20
N ALA A 76 3.62 2.88 17.18
CA ALA A 76 4.39 3.92 17.86
C ALA A 76 5.29 4.67 16.86
N THR A 77 5.47 5.98 17.05
CA THR A 77 6.34 6.82 16.20
C THR A 77 7.75 6.23 16.04
N SER A 78 8.32 5.67 17.11
CA SER A 78 9.63 5.00 17.07
C SER A 78 9.64 3.74 16.19
N SER A 79 8.53 3.01 16.12
CA SER A 79 8.38 1.84 15.26
C SER A 79 8.27 2.27 13.79
N ILE A 80 7.59 3.38 13.52
CA ILE A 80 7.51 3.98 12.18
C ILE A 80 8.90 4.45 11.74
N GLU A 81 9.62 5.18 12.58
CA GLU A 81 10.98 5.66 12.28
C GLU A 81 11.95 4.51 11.96
N ALA A 82 11.95 3.46 12.79
CA ALA A 82 12.78 2.29 12.56
C ALA A 82 12.38 1.53 11.28
N PHE A 83 11.08 1.49 10.96
CA PHE A 83 10.57 0.85 9.75
C PHE A 83 10.90 1.65 8.50
N GLU A 84 10.72 2.97 8.52
CA GLU A 84 11.07 3.91 7.45
C GLU A 84 12.55 3.79 7.07
N GLN A 85 13.43 3.81 8.07
CA GLN A 85 14.87 3.67 7.86
C GLN A 85 15.20 2.30 7.23
N ALA A 86 14.65 1.22 7.78
CA ALA A 86 14.93 -0.13 7.29
C ALA A 86 14.35 -0.37 5.89
N LEU A 87 13.19 0.21 5.58
CA LEU A 87 12.56 0.17 4.27
C LEU A 87 13.42 0.93 3.24
N GLY A 88 13.89 2.13 3.58
CA GLY A 88 14.82 2.91 2.76
C GLY A 88 16.09 2.13 2.45
N GLU A 89 16.75 1.59 3.49
CA GLU A 89 17.97 0.78 3.31
C GLU A 89 17.73 -0.50 2.49
N THR A 90 16.55 -1.10 2.60
CA THR A 90 16.19 -2.30 1.83
C THR A 90 15.95 -1.94 0.37
N CYS A 91 15.23 -0.85 0.10
CA CYS A 91 15.01 -0.36 -1.26
C CYS A 91 16.29 0.13 -1.95
N ASP A 92 17.23 0.72 -1.22
CA ASP A 92 18.55 1.09 -1.75
C ASP A 92 19.40 -0.13 -2.14
N ARG A 93 19.20 -1.27 -1.47
CA ARG A 93 19.94 -2.52 -1.70
C ARG A 93 19.25 -3.49 -2.68
N GLY A 94 17.93 -3.41 -2.78
CA GLY A 94 17.05 -4.30 -3.54
C GLY A 94 16.94 -3.94 -5.03
N SER A 95 15.96 -4.55 -5.72
CA SER A 95 15.66 -4.15 -7.09
C SER A 95 14.83 -2.87 -7.08
N SER A 96 15.21 -1.92 -7.93
CA SER A 96 14.49 -0.65 -8.09
C SER A 96 13.02 -0.82 -8.47
N ASP A 97 12.66 -1.94 -9.11
CA ASP A 97 11.31 -2.28 -9.58
C ASP A 97 10.48 -3.05 -8.53
N ASP A 98 11.03 -3.39 -7.36
CA ASP A 98 10.31 -4.12 -6.33
C ASP A 98 9.16 -3.27 -5.76
N LEU A 99 7.97 -3.86 -5.62
CA LEU A 99 6.81 -3.18 -5.08
C LEU A 99 6.94 -3.00 -3.56
N LEU A 100 6.61 -1.80 -3.06
CA LEU A 100 6.76 -1.47 -1.66
C LEU A 100 5.95 -2.37 -0.73
N ALA A 101 4.75 -2.82 -1.13
CA ALA A 101 3.96 -3.75 -0.32
C ALA A 101 4.71 -5.07 -0.08
N THR A 102 5.33 -5.63 -1.11
CA THR A 102 6.08 -6.88 -1.00
C THR A 102 7.31 -6.72 -0.11
N VAL A 103 8.07 -5.64 -0.30
CA VAL A 103 9.26 -5.35 0.50
C VAL A 103 8.89 -5.10 1.96
N ALA A 104 7.81 -4.34 2.20
CA ALA A 104 7.29 -4.05 3.54
C ALA A 104 6.84 -5.32 4.28
N ASP A 105 6.11 -6.21 3.59
CA ASP A 105 5.63 -7.47 4.17
C ASP A 105 6.81 -8.37 4.57
N GLU A 106 7.83 -8.50 3.71
CA GLU A 106 9.03 -9.29 4.00
C GLU A 106 9.87 -8.68 5.14
N LEU A 107 10.01 -7.35 5.15
CA LEU A 107 10.71 -6.63 6.19
C LEU A 107 10.01 -6.81 7.55
N TYR A 108 8.69 -6.66 7.58
CA TYR A 108 7.90 -6.88 8.78
C TYR A 108 7.98 -8.34 9.25
N ALA A 109 7.73 -9.31 8.37
CA ALA A 109 7.75 -10.73 8.73
C ALA A 109 9.11 -11.18 9.30
N SER A 110 10.21 -10.63 8.79
CA SER A 110 11.56 -10.95 9.28
C SER A 110 11.92 -10.28 10.61
N ASN A 111 11.23 -9.19 10.98
CA ASN A 111 11.56 -8.37 12.15
C ASN A 111 10.33 -8.04 13.01
N ALA A 112 9.26 -8.84 12.97
CA ALA A 112 7.97 -8.51 13.57
C ALA A 112 8.07 -8.13 15.07
N ALA A 113 8.97 -8.78 15.81
CA ALA A 113 9.24 -8.50 17.22
C ALA A 113 9.82 -7.11 17.50
N PHE A 114 10.46 -6.46 16.51
CA PHE A 114 10.96 -5.09 16.63
C PHE A 114 9.87 -4.05 16.42
N TYR A 115 8.79 -4.41 15.72
CA TYR A 115 7.72 -3.49 15.32
C TYR A 115 6.41 -3.66 16.12
N SER A 116 6.39 -4.57 17.10
CA SER A 116 5.18 -4.97 17.86
C SER A 116 4.95 -4.22 19.18
N TYR A 117 5.59 -3.07 19.41
CA TYR A 117 5.48 -2.29 20.67
C TYR A 117 4.57 -1.06 20.54
#